data_AF-A0A9D8S282-F1
#
_entry.id   AF-A0A9D8S282-F1
#
_cell.length_a   1.000
_cell.length_b   1.000
_cell.length_c   1.000
_cell.angle_alpha   90.00
_cell.angle_beta   90.00
_cell.angle_gamma   90.00
#
_symmetry.space_group_name_H-M   'P 1'
#
loop_
_entity.id
_entity.type
_entity.pdbx_description
1 polymer ?
#
loop_
_entity_poly.entity_id
_entity_poly.type
_entity_poly.pdbx_seq_one_letter_code
_entity_poly.pdbx_strand_id
1 'polypeptide(L)' 'MPRSYTPELKKKIVRLHLEEGRTIKSLMTEYGVSKTSVSKWCAEFSKECQTQAI' A
#
# COMPACT_ATOMS: atom_id res chain seq x y z
N MET A 1 -4.48 16.90 -13.07
CA MET A 1 -5.05 15.53 -13.04
C MET A 1 -4.63 14.86 -11.75
N PRO A 2 -5.56 14.36 -10.91
CA PRO A 2 -5.17 13.54 -9.77
C PRO A 2 -4.46 12.29 -10.30
N ARG A 3 -3.21 12.06 -9.88
CA ARG A 3 -2.52 10.78 -10.09
C ARG A 3 -3.25 9.74 -9.23
N SER A 4 -4.34 9.20 -9.76
CA SER A 4 -5.06 8.10 -9.13
C SER A 4 -4.22 6.85 -9.28
N TYR A 5 -3.58 6.42 -8.21
CA TYR A 5 -2.93 5.11 -8.17
C TYR A 5 -3.99 4.03 -8.37
N THR A 6 -3.77 3.12 -9.33
CA THR A 6 -4.70 2.02 -9.57
C THR A 6 -4.79 1.12 -8.34
N PRO A 7 -5.98 0.58 -8.02
CA PRO A 7 -6.16 -0.29 -6.86
C PRO A 7 -5.22 -1.50 -6.90
N GLU A 8 -4.90 -2.01 -8.09
CA GLU A 8 -3.93 -3.08 -8.30
C GLU A 8 -2.52 -2.69 -7.83
N LEU A 9 -2.06 -1.48 -8.16
CA LEU A 9 -0.76 -0.98 -7.72
C LEU A 9 -0.73 -0.78 -6.20
N LYS A 10 -1.81 -0.24 -5.61
CA LYS A 10 -1.93 -0.09 -4.16
C LYS A 10 -1.81 -1.44 -3.45
N LYS A 11 -2.58 -2.44 -3.90
CA LYS A 11 -2.54 -3.81 -3.36
C LYS A 11 -1.16 -4.42 -3.51
N LYS A 12 -0.51 -4.29 -4.67
CA LYS A 12 0.85 -4.80 -4.91
C LYS A 12 1.84 -4.22 -3.90
N ILE A 13 1.82 -2.91 -3.68
CA ILE A 13 2.76 -2.23 -2.77
C ILE A 13 2.51 -2.61 -1.31
N VAL A 14 1.25 -2.71 -0.87
CA VAL A 14 0.90 -3.15 0.48
C VAL A 14 1.33 -4.60 0.72
N ARG A 15 1.09 -5.50 -0.26
CA ARG A 15 1.54 -6.89 -0.21
C ARG A 15 3.06 -7.02 -0.13
N LEU A 16 3.80 -6.28 -0.95
CA LEU A 16 5.27 -6.24 -0.87
C LEU A 16 5.77 -5.74 0.49
N HIS A 17 5.09 -4.78 1.11
CA HIS A 17 5.46 -4.28 2.43
C HIS A 17 5.14 -5.27 3.56
N LEU A 18 3.95 -5.88 3.54
CA LEU A 18 3.47 -6.77 4.59
C LEU A 18 3.98 -8.21 4.46
N GLU A 19 4.01 -8.76 3.24
CA GLU A 19 4.40 -10.16 2.97
C GLU A 19 5.93 -10.28 2.75
N GLU A 20 6.53 -9.43 1.90
CA GLU A 20 7.98 -9.47 1.65
C GLU A 20 8.80 -8.65 2.67
N GLY A 21 8.15 -7.87 3.54
CA GLY A 21 8.85 -7.00 4.50
C GLY A 21 9.64 -5.87 3.83
N ARG A 22 9.32 -5.51 2.58
CA ARG A 22 10.05 -4.48 1.82
C ARG A 22 9.93 -3.14 2.53
N THR A 23 11.04 -2.40 2.59
CA THR A 23 11.01 -1.06 3.19
C THR A 23 10.23 -0.08 2.32
N ILE A 24 9.49 0.83 2.96
CA ILE A 24 8.75 1.89 2.25
C ILE A 24 9.68 2.69 1.34
N LYS A 25 10.93 2.94 1.75
CA LYS A 25 11.93 3.66 0.94
C LYS A 25 12.24 2.95 -0.39
N SER A 26 12.34 1.62 -0.38
CA SER A 26 12.52 0.82 -1.61
C SER A 26 11.30 0.97 -2.52
N LEU A 27 10.10 0.84 -1.96
CA LEU A 27 8.84 0.93 -2.72
C LEU A 27 8.63 2.33 -3.30
N MET A 28 8.99 3.38 -2.56
CA MET A 28 8.95 4.77 -3.04
C MET A 28 9.88 4.99 -4.25
N THR A 29 11.09 4.41 -4.21
CA THR A 29 12.08 4.57 -5.28
C THR A 29 11.68 3.78 -6.52
N GLU A 30 11.20 2.56 -6.34
CA GLU A 30 10.83 1.64 -7.43
C GLU A 30 9.51 2.00 -8.11
N TYR A 31 8.49 2.36 -7.32
CA TYR A 31 7.14 2.64 -7.82
C TYR A 31 6.80 4.14 -7.87
N GLY A 32 7.72 5.02 -7.47
CA GLY A 32 7.47 6.47 -7.44
C GLY A 32 6.34 6.88 -6.49
N VAL A 33 6.11 6.10 -5.43
CA VAL A 33 5.05 6.38 -4.45
C VAL A 33 5.58 7.22 -3.30
N SER A 34 4.67 7.87 -2.57
CA SER A 34 5.01 8.63 -1.37
C SER A 34 4.85 7.79 -0.12
N LYS A 35 5.68 8.02 0.91
CA LYS A 35 5.57 7.35 2.22
C LYS A 35 4.15 7.41 2.77
N THR A 36 3.55 8.60 2.73
CA THR A 36 2.18 8.85 3.20
C THR A 36 1.15 8.01 2.46
N SER A 37 1.32 7.78 1.16
CA SER A 37 0.43 6.94 0.36
C SER A 37 0.50 5.48 0.82
N VAL A 38 1.72 4.95 1.01
CA VAL A 38 1.92 3.57 1.48
C VAL A 38 1.33 3.36 2.88
N SER A 39 1.55 4.31 3.80
CA SER A 39 0.94 4.25 5.14
C SER A 39 -0.59 4.28 5.09
N LYS A 40 -1.19 5.11 4.22
CA LYS A 40 -2.65 5.13 4.03
C LYS A 40 -3.17 3.79 3.50
N TRP A 41 -2.54 3.22 2.49
CA TRP A 41 -2.98 1.94 1.91
C TRP A 41 -2.84 0.78 2.90
N CYS A 42 -1.80 0.79 3.73
CA CYS A 42 -1.63 -0.21 4.79
C CYS A 42 -2.77 -0.13 5.82
N ALA A 43 -3.19 1.08 6.19
CA ALA A 43 -4.32 1.29 7.09
C ALA A 43 -5.66 0.90 6.45
N GLU A 44 -5.88 1.25 5.18
CA GLU A 44 -7.07 0.83 4.42
C GLU A 44 -7.15 -0.70 4.32
N PHE A 45 -6.04 -1.37 3.96
CA PHE A 45 -5.98 -2.82 3.83
C PHE A 45 -6.21 -3.54 5.16
N SER A 46 -5.63 -3.02 6.27
CA SER A 46 -5.88 -3.56 7.61
C SER A 46 -7.33 -3.41 8.03
N LYS A 47 -7.99 -2.30 7.68
CA LYS A 47 -9.40 -2.06 8.00
C LYS A 47 -10.31 -2.99 7.21
N GLU A 48 -10.04 -3.21 5.93
CA GLU A 48 -10.76 -4.20 5.12
C GLU A 48 -10.64 -5.61 5.73
N CYS A 49 -9.45 -5.98 6.22
CA CYS A 49 -9.22 -7.27 6.88
C CYS A 49 -9.96 -7.40 8.23
N GLN A 50 -10.02 -6.34 9.04
CA GLN A 50 -10.77 -6.35 10.30
C GLN A 50 -12.29 -6.36 10.11
N THR A 51 -12.82 -5.75 9.05
CA THR A 51 -14.27 -5.69 8.82
C THR A 51 -14.87 -7.01 8.34
N GLN A 52 -14.05 -7.94 7.81
CA GLN A 52 -14.49 -9.27 7.39
C GLN A 52 -14.50 -10.33 8.51
N ALA A 53 -14.16 -9.95 9.75
CA ALA A 53 -14.12 -10.87 10.89
C ALA A 53 -15.44 -10.91 11.71
N ILE A 54 -16.58 -10.55 11.13
CA ILE A 54 -17.89 -10.55 11.80
C ILE A 54 -18.84 -11.50 11.07
#